data_AF-A0A3D2U5P9-F1
#
_entry.id   AF-A0A3D2U5P9-F1
#
_cell.length_a   1.000
_cell.length_b   1.000
_cell.length_c   1.000
_cell.angle_alpha   90.00
_cell.angle_beta   90.00
_cell.angle_gamma   90.00
#
_symmetry.space_group_name_H-M   'P 1'
#
loop_
_entity.id
_entity.type
_entity.pdbx_description
1 polymer ?
#
loop_
_entity_poly.entity_id
_entity_poly.type
_entity_poly.pdbx_seq_one_letter_code
_entity_poly.pdbx_strand_id
1 'polypeptide(L)' 'MLRICVFCGSKTGEDPSYAEGARSLGREMADRGVGLVYGGGGIGLMGVVADAVLEAGG' A
#
# COMPACT_ATOMS: atom_id res chain seq x y z
N MET A 1 -11.01 7.16 -13.95
CA MET A 1 -9.87 6.49 -13.27
C MET A 1 -10.28 6.23 -11.83
N LEU A 2 -10.25 4.97 -11.40
CA LEU A 2 -10.67 4.56 -10.05
C LEU A 2 -9.55 4.84 -9.05
N ARG A 3 -9.90 5.29 -7.84
CA ARG A 3 -8.96 5.53 -6.74
C ARG A 3 -9.51 5.00 -5.43
N ILE A 4 -8.67 4.35 -4.63
CA ILE A 4 -9.04 3.79 -3.32
C ILE A 4 -8.25 4.50 -2.22
N CYS A 5 -8.97 4.97 -1.20
CA CYS A 5 -8.34 5.49 0.02
C CYS A 5 -8.03 4.33 0.96
N VAL A 6 -6.76 4.16 1.33
CA VAL A 6 -6.29 3.10 2.22
C VAL A 6 -5.89 3.69 3.57
N PHE A 7 -6.47 3.15 4.64
CA PHE A 7 -6.10 3.44 6.02
C PHE A 7 -5.43 2.22 6.63
N CYS A 8 -4.18 2.36 7.06
CA CYS A 8 -3.43 1.29 7.73
C CYS A 8 -2.54 1.87 8.85
N GLY A 9 -2.00 0.99 9.69
CA GLY A 9 -1.22 1.40 10.85
C GLY A 9 0.07 2.13 10.47
N SER A 10 0.42 3.17 11.23
CA SER A 10 1.72 3.86 11.15
C SER A 10 2.89 3.01 11.64
N LYS A 11 2.61 1.81 12.18
CA LYS A 11 3.57 0.76 12.52
C LYS A 11 3.34 -0.44 11.61
N THR A 12 4.41 -1.15 11.30
CA THR A 12 4.37 -2.37 10.48
C THR A 12 3.69 -3.54 11.19
N GLY A 13 3.60 -3.48 12.52
CA GLY A 13 3.19 -4.62 13.36
C GLY A 13 4.35 -5.60 13.59
N GLU A 14 4.15 -6.55 14.50
CA GLU A 14 5.13 -7.59 14.82
C GLU A 14 4.99 -8.82 13.91
N ASP A 15 3.79 -9.03 13.36
CA ASP A 15 3.52 -10.12 12.42
C ASP A 15 3.91 -9.69 10.98
N PRO A 16 4.84 -10.40 10.32
CA PRO A 16 5.24 -10.12 8.95
C PRO A 16 4.09 -10.14 7.93
N SER A 17 3.01 -10.88 8.20
CA SER A 17 1.86 -11.02 7.30
C SER A 17 1.15 -9.69 7.04
N TYR A 18 1.22 -8.72 7.95
CA TYR A 18 0.65 -7.39 7.72
C TYR A 18 1.38 -6.65 6.60
N ALA A 19 2.71 -6.71 6.61
CA ALA A 19 3.53 -6.10 5.57
C ALA A 19 3.37 -6.82 4.22
N GLU A 20 3.25 -8.15 4.25
CA GLU A 20 3.03 -8.95 3.05
C GLU A 20 1.65 -8.68 2.42
N GLY A 21 0.60 -8.58 3.24
CA GLY A 21 -0.72 -8.18 2.79
C GLY A 21 -0.74 -6.77 2.19
N ALA A 22 -0.05 -5.81 2.82
CA ALA A 22 0.09 -4.46 2.28
C ALA A 22 0.83 -4.45 0.93
N ARG A 23 1.91 -5.22 0.77
CA ARG A 23 2.60 -5.36 -0.52
C ARG A 23 1.71 -5.98 -1.59
N SER A 24 1.01 -7.06 -1.26
CA SER A 24 0.10 -7.72 -2.20
C SER A 24 -1.02 -6.80 -2.65
N LEU A 25 -1.60 -6.01 -1.74
CA LEU A 25 -2.61 -5.01 -2.07
C LEU A 25 -2.07 -3.95 -3.04
N GLY A 26 -0.89 -3.40 -2.75
CA GLY A 26 -0.32 -2.35 -3.58
C GLY A 26 -0.03 -2.79 -5.01
N ARG A 27 0.55 -4.00 -5.17
CA ARG A 27 0.78 -4.59 -6.50
C ARG A 27 -0.51 -4.79 -7.28
N GLU A 28 -1.51 -5.39 -6.64
CA GLU A 28 -2.81 -5.65 -7.28
C GLU A 28 -3.53 -4.35 -7.68
N MET A 29 -3.36 -3.28 -6.91
CA MET A 29 -3.90 -1.96 -7.26
C MET A 29 -3.25 -1.42 -8.53
N ALA A 30 -1.92 -1.45 -8.62
CA ALA A 30 -1.19 -1.00 -9.80
C ALA A 30 -1.50 -1.86 -11.03
N ASP A 31 -1.52 -3.19 -10.90
CA ASP A 31 -1.84 -4.13 -11.99
C ASP A 31 -3.25 -3.87 -12.57
N ARG A 32 -4.19 -3.43 -11.73
CA ARG A 32 -5.56 -3.09 -12.13
C ARG A 32 -5.74 -1.64 -12.58
N GLY A 33 -4.67 -0.82 -12.57
CA GLY A 33 -4.74 0.61 -12.89
C GLY A 33 -5.58 1.41 -11.87
N VAL A 34 -5.61 0.98 -10.62
CA VAL A 34 -6.32 1.64 -9.51
C VAL A 34 -5.34 2.52 -8.74
N GLY A 35 -5.63 3.82 -8.67
CA GLY A 35 -4.78 4.76 -7.94
C GLY A 35 -4.92 4.63 -6.42
N LEU A 36 -3.81 4.74 -5.71
CA LEU A 36 -3.76 4.81 -4.25
C LEU A 36 -3.99 6.24 -3.75
N VAL A 37 -4.86 6.38 -2.76
CA VAL A 37 -4.99 7.58 -1.91
C VAL A 37 -4.66 7.13 -0.49
N TYR A 38 -3.77 7.84 0.21
CA TYR A 38 -3.39 7.50 1.57
C TYR A 38 -2.92 8.75 2.32
N GLY A 39 -2.71 8.63 3.64
CA GLY A 39 -2.36 9.76 4.51
C GLY A 39 -0.96 10.37 4.29
N GLY A 40 -0.17 9.90 3.33
CA GLY A 40 1.16 10.44 3.02
C GLY A 40 2.27 10.07 4.01
N GLY A 41 1.99 9.19 4.97
CA GLY A 41 2.99 8.70 5.92
C GLY A 41 3.91 7.66 5.28
N GLY A 42 5.20 7.98 5.11
CA GLY A 42 6.22 7.05 4.58
C GLY A 42 6.72 6.02 5.59
N ILE A 43 5.92 5.66 6.61
CA ILE A 43 6.32 4.75 7.69
C ILE A 43 5.25 3.68 7.93
N GLY A 44 5.67 2.54 8.48
CA GLY A 44 4.78 1.42 8.78
C GLY A 44 4.11 0.83 7.54
N LEU A 45 2.87 0.38 7.67
CA LEU A 45 2.14 -0.26 6.57
C LEU A 45 1.76 0.72 5.45
N MET A 46 1.68 2.02 5.75
CA MET A 46 1.41 3.05 4.73
C MET A 46 2.57 3.16 3.75
N GLY A 47 3.81 3.20 4.25
CA GLY A 47 5.00 3.16 3.41
C GLY A 47 5.04 1.90 2.56
N VAL A 48 4.79 0.74 3.19
CA VAL A 48 4.80 -0.55 2.47
C VAL A 48 3.79 -0.61 1.33
N VAL A 49 2.55 -0.10 1.53
CA VAL A 49 1.54 -0.09 0.46
C VAL A 49 1.91 0.89 -0.65
N ALA A 50 2.45 2.07 -0.28
CA ALA A 50 2.84 3.10 -1.24
C ALA A 50 4.03 2.65 -2.10
N ASP A 51 5.05 2.06 -1.48
CA ASP A 51 6.21 1.50 -2.17
C ASP A 51 5.79 0.39 -3.14
N ALA A 52 4.89 -0.50 -2.71
CA ALA A 52 4.42 -1.59 -3.55
C ALA A 52 3.61 -1.12 -4.78
N VAL A 53 2.83 -0.04 -4.64
CA VAL A 53 2.10 0.59 -5.76
C VAL A 53 3.10 1.22 -6.75
N LEU A 54 4.07 1.99 -6.24
CA LEU A 54 5.10 2.64 -7.04
C LEU A 54 6.00 1.65 -7.78
N GLU A 55 6.45 0.58 -7.11
CA GLU A 55 7.27 -0.49 -7.70
C GLU A 55 6.56 -1.22 -8.85
N ALA A 56 5.23 -1.31 -8.79
CA ALA A 56 4.40 -1.95 -9.82
C ALA A 56 3.94 -0.97 -10.93
N GLY A 57 4.42 0.27 -10.93
CA GLY A 57 4.17 1.24 -12.01
C GLY A 57 2.82 1.96 -11.93
N GLY A 58 2.20 1.99 -10.74
CA GLY A 58 0.94 2.70 -10.44
C GLY A 58 1.12 3.86 -9.47
#